data_AF-A0A959WD39-F1
#
_entry.id   AF-A0A959WD39-F1
#
_cell.length_a   1.000
_cell.length_b   1.000
_cell.length_c   1.000
_cell.angle_alpha   90.00
_cell.angle_beta   90.00
_cell.angle_gamma   90.00
#
_symmetry.space_group_name_H-M   'P 1'
#
loop_
_entity.id
_entity.type
_entity.pdbx_description
1 polymer ?
#
loop_
_entity_poly.entity_id
_entity_poly.type
_entity_poly.pdbx_seq_one_letter_code
_entity_poly.pdbx_strand_id
1 'polypeptide(L)'
;MASSSDPGSLSTFAEAVGLSPGTGGDLPSTGSLLGISDLELVGYVNGTLPGGLTGSLAQVRWETRNDDTTTVHRKTAVVTRLPESLGYAPYLQIGSVFPLSAVMAKTRKLEPAPGVVVRADQGVDEHWLTELFSPAFAEWLQRSPDDFGAELADGVLVVLRDGFLSDRSSLEALCSDAGRIAEEIRSEALEEADSGGGSVAKSAPPDRRTQIALGLIPELQLDHPPAHVEAALGDARHHAARSGAVIWRTITGTILIMLAVNIIGGGIYGLILNLGDPLKATLIYQLILLVIIAPLRFRSITNNVATTASEEAFYQGYERAHDLREVDPLRFAAEHTEANLPGKPIRVMEGLFGGTQGYLMLTGDGRQRGDLIALVRGPRGPIATTDLDVSAPGVSSAALDGFVETLLLDLETQPTGVRAAGSA
;
A
#
# COMPACT_ATOMS: atom_id res chain seq x y z
N MET A 1 38.00 -8.28 1.28
CA MET A 1 37.87 -8.78 2.67
C MET A 1 36.57 -8.19 3.22
N ALA A 2 35.51 -8.99 3.29
CA ALA A 2 34.25 -8.55 3.87
C ALA A 2 34.41 -8.58 5.39
N SER A 3 34.46 -7.40 6.01
CA SER A 3 34.32 -7.28 7.47
C SER A 3 33.01 -7.96 7.85
N SER A 4 33.06 -8.99 8.71
CA SER A 4 31.87 -9.55 9.32
C SER A 4 31.27 -8.44 10.17
N SER A 5 30.20 -7.81 9.67
CA SER A 5 29.39 -6.87 10.41
C SER A 5 28.94 -7.57 11.70
N ASP A 6 29.51 -7.16 12.82
CA ASP A 6 29.23 -7.73 14.12
C ASP A 6 27.81 -7.32 14.54
N PRO A 7 26.87 -8.28 14.68
CA PRO A 7 25.52 -7.99 15.17
C PRO A 7 25.52 -7.28 16.54
N GLY A 8 26.64 -7.29 17.27
CA GLY A 8 26.81 -6.51 18.51
C GLY A 8 26.83 -4.99 18.35
N SER A 9 26.97 -4.44 17.14
CA SER A 9 27.05 -2.98 16.94
C SER A 9 25.73 -2.27 17.24
N LEU A 10 24.60 -2.81 16.77
CA LEU A 10 23.28 -2.20 17.00
C LEU A 10 22.82 -2.32 18.45
N SER A 11 23.11 -3.45 19.12
CA SER A 11 22.77 -3.64 20.53
C SER A 11 23.57 -2.69 21.44
N THR A 12 24.87 -2.51 21.16
CA THR A 12 25.73 -1.55 21.87
C THR A 12 25.21 -0.12 21.70
N PHE A 13 24.81 0.24 20.48
CA PHE A 13 24.19 1.53 20.21
C PHE A 13 22.89 1.71 21.00
N ALA A 14 22.00 0.71 20.95
CA ALA A 14 20.71 0.76 21.65
C ALA A 14 20.86 0.92 23.17
N GLU A 15 21.78 0.19 23.79
CA GLU A 15 22.09 0.37 25.22
C GLU A 15 22.56 1.81 25.52
N ALA A 16 23.42 2.36 24.67
CA ALA A 16 23.97 3.70 24.85
C ALA A 16 22.93 4.84 24.70
N VAL A 17 21.85 4.62 23.94
CA VAL A 17 20.79 5.61 23.71
C VAL A 17 19.45 5.24 24.36
N GLY A 18 19.40 4.16 25.15
CA GLY A 18 18.20 3.73 25.86
C GLY A 18 17.09 3.17 24.97
N LEU A 19 17.43 2.61 23.81
CA LEU A 19 16.49 1.91 22.94
C LEU A 19 16.27 0.48 23.42
N SER A 20 15.05 -0.02 23.25
CA SER A 20 14.69 -1.38 23.63
C SER A 20 14.92 -2.35 22.46
N PRO A 21 15.50 -3.53 22.68
CA PRO A 21 15.54 -4.57 21.67
C PRO A 21 14.11 -5.02 21.35
N GLY A 22 13.80 -5.21 20.06
CA GLY A 22 12.52 -5.75 19.64
C GLY A 22 12.65 -6.98 18.76
N THR A 23 11.54 -7.61 18.46
CA THR A 23 11.49 -8.84 17.65
C THR A 23 11.18 -8.59 16.17
N GLY A 24 10.93 -7.33 15.79
CA GLY A 24 10.52 -6.97 14.43
C GLY A 24 9.07 -7.28 14.09
N GLY A 25 8.31 -7.90 15.00
CA GLY A 25 6.90 -8.24 14.78
C GLY A 25 5.99 -7.03 14.55
N ASP A 26 6.46 -5.83 14.92
CA ASP A 26 5.73 -4.57 14.80
C ASP A 26 6.09 -3.78 13.53
N LEU A 27 7.00 -4.29 12.69
CA LEU A 27 7.33 -3.62 11.44
C LEU A 27 6.16 -3.76 10.44
N PRO A 28 5.65 -2.64 9.91
CA PRO A 28 4.58 -2.67 8.93
C PRO A 28 5.10 -3.25 7.60
N SER A 29 4.30 -4.07 6.94
CA SER A 29 4.63 -4.71 5.67
C SER A 29 4.20 -3.85 4.46
N THR A 30 4.57 -2.57 4.45
CA THR A 30 4.24 -1.63 3.36
C THR A 30 5.50 -1.06 2.69
N GLY A 31 5.35 -0.49 1.50
CA GLY A 31 6.44 0.06 0.70
C GLY A 31 7.30 -1.00 0.01
N SER A 32 8.35 -0.54 -0.65
CA SER A 32 9.23 -1.36 -1.48
C SER A 32 10.23 -2.15 -0.64
N LEU A 33 10.69 -1.61 0.49
CA LEU A 33 11.63 -2.32 1.37
C LEU A 33 10.92 -3.31 2.29
N LEU A 34 9.92 -2.86 3.05
CA LEU A 34 9.27 -3.70 4.06
C LEU A 34 8.24 -4.68 3.47
N GLY A 35 7.87 -4.50 2.20
CA GLY A 35 7.04 -5.44 1.44
C GLY A 35 7.80 -6.63 0.83
N ILE A 36 9.12 -6.75 1.07
CA ILE A 36 9.92 -7.88 0.57
C ILE A 36 9.60 -9.15 1.37
N SER A 37 9.17 -10.21 0.69
CA SER A 37 8.71 -11.46 1.34
C SER A 37 9.79 -12.22 2.11
N ASP A 38 11.05 -12.08 1.70
CA ASP A 38 12.22 -12.75 2.29
C ASP A 38 13.14 -11.78 3.05
N LEU A 39 12.58 -10.66 3.53
CA LEU A 39 13.31 -9.70 4.34
C LEU A 39 13.70 -10.31 5.70
N GLU A 40 15.00 -10.45 5.94
CA GLU A 40 15.59 -10.89 7.20
C GLU A 40 15.94 -9.66 8.06
N LEU A 41 15.48 -9.66 9.31
CA LEU A 41 15.91 -8.68 10.32
C LEU A 41 17.13 -9.21 11.07
N VAL A 42 18.29 -8.61 10.80
CA VAL A 42 19.56 -8.96 11.46
C VAL A 42 19.67 -8.28 12.83
N GLY A 43 19.09 -7.09 12.96
CA GLY A 43 19.00 -6.37 14.22
C GLY A 43 17.82 -5.40 14.21
N TYR A 44 17.17 -5.23 15.36
CA TYR A 44 15.98 -4.38 15.49
C TYR A 44 15.87 -3.81 16.90
N VAL A 45 15.74 -2.49 16.99
CA VAL A 45 15.60 -1.76 18.26
C VAL A 45 14.55 -0.67 18.08
N ASN A 46 13.80 -0.34 19.13
CA ASN A 46 12.72 0.65 19.08
C ASN A 46 12.75 1.59 20.29
N GLY A 47 12.08 2.73 20.15
CA GLY A 47 11.97 3.75 21.20
C GLY A 47 12.06 5.17 20.63
N THR A 48 12.52 6.10 21.47
CA THR A 48 12.80 7.48 21.06
C THR A 48 14.22 7.53 20.50
N LEU A 49 14.33 7.65 19.18
CA LEU A 49 15.59 7.71 18.45
C LEU A 49 16.32 9.05 18.71
N PRO A 50 17.65 9.12 18.50
CA PRO A 50 18.36 10.39 18.49
C PRO A 50 17.66 11.40 17.57
N GLY A 51 17.42 12.61 18.09
CA GLY A 51 16.59 13.62 17.43
C GLY A 51 15.14 13.67 17.93
N GLY A 52 14.73 12.78 18.84
CA GLY A 52 13.40 12.80 19.47
C GLY A 52 12.31 12.06 18.69
N LEU A 53 12.63 11.49 17.53
CA LEU A 53 11.69 10.74 16.70
C LEU A 53 11.36 9.40 17.35
N THR A 54 10.08 9.13 17.61
CA THR A 54 9.63 7.79 18.01
C THR A 54 9.62 6.87 16.80
N GLY A 55 10.28 5.71 16.91
CA GLY A 55 10.35 4.75 15.83
C GLY A 55 11.25 3.57 16.14
N SER A 56 11.70 2.93 15.07
CA SER A 56 12.56 1.75 15.13
C SER A 56 13.77 1.94 14.24
N LEU A 57 14.89 1.35 14.63
CA LEU A 57 16.12 1.25 13.84
C LEU A 57 16.38 -0.24 13.57
N ALA A 58 16.55 -0.59 12.30
CA ALA A 58 16.65 -1.95 11.82
C ALA A 58 17.84 -2.14 10.87
N GLN A 59 18.51 -3.28 11.00
CA GLN A 59 19.43 -3.79 9.99
C GLN A 59 18.72 -4.91 9.23
N VAL A 60 18.50 -4.70 7.93
CA VAL A 60 17.71 -5.61 7.08
C VAL A 60 18.58 -6.23 5.98
N ARG A 61 18.32 -7.51 5.69
CA ARG A 61 18.99 -8.27 4.64
C ARG A 61 17.97 -8.97 3.77
N TRP A 62 18.22 -9.03 2.47
CA TRP A 62 17.48 -9.91 1.56
C TRP A 62 18.38 -10.31 0.39
N GLU A 63 17.96 -11.31 -0.39
CA GLU A 63 18.75 -11.82 -1.51
C GLU A 63 17.95 -11.74 -2.80
N THR A 64 18.49 -11.08 -3.83
CA THR A 64 17.90 -11.12 -5.17
C THR A 64 18.68 -12.07 -6.05
N ARG A 65 17.98 -13.01 -6.67
CA ARG A 65 18.57 -13.93 -7.64
C ARG A 65 18.24 -13.47 -9.06
N ASN A 66 19.26 -13.19 -9.85
CA ASN A 66 19.14 -12.92 -11.28
C ASN A 66 20.04 -13.88 -12.06
N ASP A 67 19.42 -14.75 -12.86
CA ASP A 67 20.06 -15.86 -13.57
C ASP A 67 20.97 -16.70 -12.64
N ASP A 68 22.29 -16.53 -12.78
CA ASP A 68 23.34 -17.22 -12.06
C ASP A 68 23.97 -16.41 -10.92
N THR A 69 23.48 -15.18 -10.68
CA THR A 69 24.01 -14.28 -9.66
C THR A 69 23.02 -14.10 -8.51
N THR A 70 23.49 -14.35 -7.29
CA THR A 70 22.80 -13.96 -6.07
C THR A 70 23.44 -12.68 -5.54
N THR A 71 22.66 -11.60 -5.49
CA THR A 71 23.07 -10.35 -4.85
C THR A 71 22.47 -10.29 -3.46
N VAL A 72 23.33 -10.21 -2.44
CA VAL A 72 22.91 -10.01 -1.05
C VAL A 72 22.85 -8.51 -0.79
N HIS A 73 21.67 -8.03 -0.44
CA HIS A 73 21.45 -6.64 -0.06
C HIS A 73 21.50 -6.52 1.46
N ARG A 74 22.10 -5.43 1.95
CA ARG A 74 22.19 -5.11 3.36
C ARG A 74 21.88 -3.63 3.51
N LYS A 75 20.92 -3.26 4.35
CA LYS A 75 20.57 -1.86 4.62
C LYS A 75 20.46 -1.63 6.12
N THR A 76 20.69 -0.39 6.53
CA THR A 76 20.28 0.12 7.84
C THR A 76 19.19 1.12 7.63
N ALA A 77 18.05 0.94 8.29
CA ALA A 77 16.83 1.69 8.08
C ALA A 77 16.26 2.19 9.40
N VAL A 78 15.81 3.43 9.42
CA VAL A 78 14.94 4.00 10.44
C VAL A 78 13.50 3.91 9.93
N VAL A 79 12.60 3.43 10.77
CA VAL A 79 11.17 3.27 10.46
C VAL A 79 10.36 4.06 11.49
N THR A 80 9.49 4.95 11.04
CA THR A 80 8.59 5.73 11.89
C THR A 80 7.20 5.84 11.24
N ARG A 81 6.18 6.14 12.05
CA ARG A 81 4.81 6.34 11.57
C ARG A 81 4.54 7.84 11.41
N LEU A 82 3.96 8.19 10.26
CA LEU A 82 3.48 9.52 9.89
C LEU A 82 2.04 9.41 9.33
N PRO A 83 1.06 8.98 10.15
CA PRO A 83 -0.33 8.85 9.70
C PRO A 83 -0.90 10.17 9.15
N GLU A 84 -0.41 11.31 9.60
CA GLU A 84 -0.77 12.64 9.11
C GLU A 84 -0.57 12.79 7.59
N SER A 85 0.38 12.04 6.99
CA SER A 85 0.71 12.14 5.58
C SER A 85 -0.24 11.36 4.67
N LEU A 86 -1.12 10.50 5.23
CA LEU A 86 -1.93 9.54 4.47
C LEU A 86 -2.82 10.19 3.42
N GLY A 87 -3.40 11.35 3.74
CA GLY A 87 -4.29 12.09 2.84
C GLY A 87 -3.57 12.88 1.74
N TYR A 88 -2.27 13.10 1.86
CA TYR A 88 -1.50 14.01 0.99
C TYR A 88 -0.44 13.30 0.15
N ALA A 89 0.26 12.34 0.75
CA ALA A 89 1.27 11.53 0.09
C ALA A 89 1.15 10.05 0.52
N PRO A 90 0.18 9.30 -0.05
CA PRO A 90 0.05 7.87 0.22
C PRO A 90 1.31 7.08 -0.16
N TYR A 91 2.05 7.59 -1.15
CA TYR A 91 3.35 7.08 -1.54
C TYR A 91 4.28 8.20 -2.00
N LEU A 92 5.48 8.26 -1.44
CA LEU A 92 6.57 9.16 -1.84
C LEU A 92 7.92 8.45 -1.67
N GLN A 93 8.79 8.50 -2.67
CA GLN A 93 10.13 7.93 -2.62
C GLN A 93 11.16 8.98 -3.06
N ILE A 94 12.23 9.10 -2.28
CA ILE A 94 13.39 9.96 -2.48
C ILE A 94 14.63 9.06 -2.64
N GLY A 95 15.40 9.28 -3.69
CA GLY A 95 16.60 8.48 -3.99
C GLY A 95 16.33 7.13 -4.67
N SER A 96 17.40 6.46 -5.09
CA SER A 96 17.35 5.24 -5.93
C SER A 96 17.75 3.95 -5.21
N VAL A 97 17.89 4.00 -3.87
CA VAL A 97 18.41 2.89 -3.05
C VAL A 97 17.37 1.81 -2.73
N PHE A 98 16.09 2.08 -2.98
CA PHE A 98 15.01 1.12 -2.80
C PHE A 98 14.93 0.15 -3.99
N PRO A 99 14.57 -1.12 -3.74
CA PRO A 99 14.39 -2.10 -4.80
C PRO A 99 13.21 -1.73 -5.70
N LEU A 100 13.24 -2.25 -6.93
CA LEU A 100 12.10 -2.13 -7.83
C LEU A 100 10.92 -2.96 -7.28
N SER A 101 9.78 -2.30 -7.05
CA SER A 101 8.57 -2.95 -6.54
C SER A 101 7.37 -2.75 -7.47
N ALA A 102 6.32 -3.56 -7.28
CA ALA A 102 5.06 -3.40 -8.02
C ALA A 102 4.39 -2.04 -7.74
N VAL A 103 4.64 -1.45 -6.57
CA VAL A 103 4.16 -0.12 -6.19
C VAL A 103 4.66 0.93 -7.19
N MET A 104 5.90 0.79 -7.69
CA MET A 104 6.48 1.74 -8.64
C MET A 104 5.72 1.85 -9.96
N ALA A 105 4.95 0.83 -10.36
CA ALA A 105 4.16 0.86 -11.60
C ALA A 105 3.03 1.91 -11.57
N LYS A 106 2.62 2.36 -10.38
CA LYS A 106 1.59 3.39 -10.17
C LYS A 106 2.18 4.75 -9.79
N THR A 107 3.49 4.90 -9.85
CA THR A 107 4.17 6.14 -9.48
C THR A 107 4.53 6.96 -10.71
N ARG A 108 4.65 8.28 -10.53
CA ARG A 108 5.25 9.18 -11.50
C ARG A 108 6.55 9.74 -10.96
N LYS A 109 7.52 9.93 -11.85
CA LYS A 109 8.79 10.60 -11.54
C LYS A 109 8.58 12.11 -11.68
N LEU A 110 8.96 12.87 -10.67
CA LEU A 110 8.85 14.32 -10.61
C LEU A 110 10.18 14.93 -10.17
N GLU A 111 10.35 16.22 -10.46
CA GLU A 111 11.48 17.03 -10.01
C GLU A 111 10.92 18.31 -9.36
N PRO A 112 10.45 18.24 -8.09
CA PRO A 112 9.79 19.37 -7.42
C PRO A 112 10.77 20.53 -7.11
N ALA A 113 12.07 20.24 -7.07
CA ALA A 113 13.12 21.25 -6.95
C ALA A 113 14.33 20.85 -7.83
N PRO A 114 15.13 21.81 -8.33
CA PRO A 114 16.26 21.52 -9.21
C PRO A 114 17.22 20.48 -8.60
N GLY A 115 17.43 19.35 -9.27
CA GLY A 115 18.32 18.28 -8.81
C GLY A 115 17.71 17.33 -7.78
N VAL A 116 16.46 17.52 -7.36
CA VAL A 116 15.75 16.61 -6.44
C VAL A 116 14.74 15.79 -7.22
N VAL A 117 15.08 14.52 -7.45
CA VAL A 117 14.21 13.58 -8.16
C VAL A 117 13.42 12.75 -7.16
N VAL A 118 12.10 12.77 -7.30
CA VAL A 118 11.18 12.01 -6.44
C VAL A 118 10.27 11.13 -7.27
N ARG A 119 9.75 10.07 -6.66
CA ARG A 119 8.64 9.29 -7.18
C ARG A 119 7.46 9.42 -6.24
N ALA A 120 6.30 9.80 -6.75
CA ALA A 120 5.09 9.93 -5.96
C ALA A 120 3.95 9.15 -6.60
N ASP A 121 2.92 8.81 -5.83
CA ASP A 121 1.65 8.33 -6.39
C ASP A 121 1.14 9.34 -7.46
N GLN A 122 0.48 8.84 -8.51
CA GLN A 122 -0.10 9.69 -9.56
C GLN A 122 -1.13 10.69 -8.99
N GLY A 123 -1.75 10.35 -7.86
CA GLY A 123 -2.75 11.15 -7.18
C GLY A 123 -2.22 12.34 -6.37
N VAL A 124 -0.93 12.34 -6.00
CA VAL A 124 -0.35 13.38 -5.13
C VAL A 124 -0.39 14.74 -5.81
N ASP A 125 -0.77 15.79 -5.09
CA ASP A 125 -0.79 17.14 -5.63
C ASP A 125 0.63 17.70 -5.86
N GLU A 126 0.87 18.32 -7.03
CA GLU A 126 2.20 18.84 -7.37
C GLU A 126 2.56 20.13 -6.61
N HIS A 127 1.55 20.90 -6.19
CA HIS A 127 1.75 22.10 -5.40
C HIS A 127 2.24 21.73 -4.00
N TRP A 128 1.55 20.79 -3.34
CA TRP A 128 1.95 20.25 -2.04
C TRP A 128 3.37 19.66 -2.08
N LEU A 129 3.72 18.93 -3.15
CA LEU A 129 5.10 18.47 -3.33
C LEU A 129 6.08 19.64 -3.47
N THR A 130 5.73 20.69 -4.18
CA THR A 130 6.61 21.85 -4.35
C THR A 130 6.84 22.57 -3.01
N GLU A 131 5.83 22.63 -2.15
CA GLU A 131 5.90 23.22 -0.81
C GLU A 131 6.72 22.34 0.14
N LEU A 132 6.44 21.02 0.18
CA LEU A 132 7.23 20.04 0.91
C LEU A 132 8.72 20.13 0.55
N PHE A 133 9.04 20.22 -0.75
CA PHE A 133 10.40 20.35 -1.25
C PHE A 133 10.88 21.80 -1.30
N SER A 134 10.69 22.52 -0.20
CA SER A 134 11.18 23.87 0.01
C SER A 134 12.66 24.00 -0.36
N PRO A 135 13.15 25.20 -0.76
CA PRO A 135 14.55 25.37 -1.16
C PRO A 135 15.56 24.88 -0.11
N ALA A 136 15.26 25.06 1.18
CA ALA A 136 16.12 24.63 2.28
C ALA A 136 16.14 23.10 2.44
N PHE A 137 15.00 22.44 2.24
CA PHE A 137 14.92 20.97 2.29
C PHE A 137 15.57 20.34 1.05
N ALA A 138 15.34 20.90 -0.14
CA ALA A 138 15.97 20.48 -1.38
C ALA A 138 17.50 20.60 -1.34
N GLU A 139 18.03 21.72 -0.83
CA GLU A 139 19.48 21.91 -0.66
C GLU A 139 20.06 20.91 0.35
N TRP A 140 19.33 20.58 1.41
CA TRP A 140 19.76 19.56 2.36
C TRP A 140 19.79 18.16 1.73
N LEU A 141 18.75 17.78 0.98
CA LEU A 141 18.71 16.49 0.26
C LEU A 141 19.85 16.33 -0.74
N GLN A 142 20.23 17.40 -1.43
CA GLN A 142 21.38 17.37 -2.35
C GLN A 142 22.72 17.16 -1.66
N ARG A 143 22.81 17.44 -0.36
CA ARG A 143 23.99 17.18 0.47
C ARG A 143 23.98 15.79 1.10
N SER A 144 22.88 15.05 0.99
CA SER A 144 22.80 13.66 1.44
C SER A 144 23.72 12.78 0.58
N PRO A 145 24.31 11.72 1.17
CA PRO A 145 25.20 10.82 0.44
C PRO A 145 24.44 9.98 -0.60
N ASP A 146 25.16 9.49 -1.62
CA ASP A 146 24.57 8.74 -2.75
C ASP A 146 23.89 7.41 -2.33
N ASP A 147 24.23 6.89 -1.15
CA ASP A 147 23.68 5.67 -0.57
C ASP A 147 22.44 5.93 0.31
N PHE A 148 21.95 7.17 0.36
CA PHE A 148 20.75 7.57 1.09
C PHE A 148 19.46 7.39 0.28
N GLY A 149 18.38 7.11 0.99
CA GLY A 149 17.03 7.33 0.47
C GLY A 149 15.97 7.32 1.55
N ALA A 150 14.79 7.80 1.17
CA ALA A 150 13.59 7.72 1.99
C ALA A 150 12.40 7.21 1.17
N GLU A 151 11.52 6.44 1.81
CA GLU A 151 10.26 5.96 1.25
C GLU A 151 9.17 6.15 2.30
N LEU A 152 8.14 6.89 1.94
CA LEU A 152 6.88 7.02 2.65
C LEU A 152 5.86 6.15 1.94
N ALA A 153 5.28 5.19 2.65
CA ALA A 153 4.21 4.34 2.13
C ALA A 153 3.18 4.11 3.23
N ASP A 154 1.90 4.41 2.93
CA ASP A 154 0.77 4.15 3.82
C ASP A 154 0.95 4.68 5.25
N GLY A 155 1.54 5.89 5.37
CA GLY A 155 1.77 6.55 6.66
C GLY A 155 2.95 5.96 7.43
N VAL A 156 3.85 5.25 6.76
CA VAL A 156 5.10 4.72 7.31
C VAL A 156 6.26 5.31 6.54
N LEU A 157 7.14 6.03 7.22
CA LEU A 157 8.38 6.54 6.67
C LEU A 157 9.53 5.59 6.99
N VAL A 158 10.24 5.17 5.94
CA VAL A 158 11.48 4.41 6.00
C VAL A 158 12.60 5.27 5.44
N VAL A 159 13.61 5.57 6.26
CA VAL A 159 14.81 6.29 5.83
C VAL A 159 16.01 5.37 5.97
N LEU A 160 16.81 5.20 4.92
CA LEU A 160 17.84 4.17 4.90
C LEU A 160 19.16 4.62 4.29
N ARG A 161 20.20 3.86 4.62
CA ARG A 161 21.54 3.90 4.00
C ARG A 161 21.93 2.51 3.50
N ASP A 162 22.79 2.45 2.50
CA ASP A 162 23.33 1.18 2.03
C ASP A 162 24.33 0.57 3.03
N GLY A 163 24.30 -0.75 3.16
CA GLY A 163 25.13 -1.48 4.12
C GLY A 163 24.60 -1.53 5.56
N PHE A 164 25.37 -2.20 6.42
CA PHE A 164 25.14 -2.25 7.85
C PHE A 164 26.02 -1.20 8.54
N LEU A 165 25.40 -0.12 8.98
CA LEU A 165 26.07 0.91 9.77
C LEU A 165 26.40 0.33 11.14
N SER A 166 27.65 0.47 11.55
CA SER A 166 28.16 -0.09 12.81
C SER A 166 28.74 0.97 13.74
N ASP A 167 29.11 2.14 13.22
CA ASP A 167 29.61 3.24 14.02
C ASP A 167 28.46 4.11 14.56
N ARG A 168 28.60 4.55 15.80
CA ARG A 168 27.60 5.35 16.51
C ARG A 168 27.25 6.63 15.76
N SER A 169 28.23 7.34 15.22
CA SER A 169 28.01 8.61 14.51
C SER A 169 27.13 8.45 13.28
N SER A 170 27.32 7.39 12.49
CA SER A 170 26.51 7.11 11.30
C SER A 170 25.07 6.71 11.67
N LEU A 171 24.90 5.95 12.76
CA LEU A 171 23.57 5.59 13.28
C LEU A 171 22.82 6.83 13.80
N GLU A 172 23.50 7.69 14.56
CA GLU A 172 22.93 8.96 15.03
C GLU A 172 22.59 9.89 13.85
N ALA A 173 23.47 9.98 12.85
CA ALA A 173 23.23 10.77 11.64
C ALA A 173 22.02 10.25 10.86
N LEU A 174 21.87 8.93 10.69
CA LEU A 174 20.69 8.35 10.03
C LEU A 174 19.39 8.64 10.81
N CYS A 175 19.42 8.56 12.13
CA CYS A 175 18.26 8.91 12.97
C CYS A 175 17.91 10.40 12.85
N SER A 176 18.92 11.27 12.82
CA SER A 176 18.74 12.70 12.62
C SER A 176 18.18 13.02 11.23
N ASP A 177 18.68 12.37 10.18
CA ASP A 177 18.20 12.52 8.81
C ASP A 177 16.71 12.07 8.72
N ALA A 178 16.36 10.97 9.39
CA ALA A 178 14.99 10.48 9.46
C ALA A 178 14.06 11.45 10.22
N GLY A 179 14.51 11.98 11.35
CA GLY A 179 13.78 12.98 12.13
C GLY A 179 13.48 14.23 11.33
N ARG A 180 14.45 14.69 10.53
CA ARG A 180 14.26 15.85 9.66
C ARG A 180 13.21 15.59 8.58
N ILE A 181 13.31 14.48 7.84
CA ILE A 181 12.33 14.16 6.79
C ILE A 181 10.93 13.99 7.39
N ALA A 182 10.83 13.32 8.54
CA ALA A 182 9.58 13.15 9.25
C ALA A 182 8.94 14.49 9.63
N GLU A 183 9.73 15.44 10.13
CA GLU A 183 9.25 16.75 10.53
C GLU A 183 8.80 17.61 9.34
N GLU A 184 9.54 17.60 8.22
CA GLU A 184 9.16 18.34 7.01
C GLU A 184 7.83 17.80 6.45
N ILE A 185 7.67 16.47 6.37
CA ILE A 185 6.41 15.84 5.92
C ILE A 185 5.26 16.15 6.88
N ARG A 186 5.50 16.07 8.19
CA ARG A 186 4.48 16.34 9.21
C ARG A 186 4.05 17.80 9.18
N SER A 187 5.00 18.73 9.17
CA SER A 187 4.73 20.16 9.16
C SER A 187 3.87 20.53 7.96
N GLU A 188 4.24 20.04 6.78
CA GLU A 188 3.51 20.29 5.55
C GLU A 188 2.09 19.67 5.59
N ALA A 189 1.95 18.42 6.05
CA ALA A 189 0.65 17.77 6.16
C ALA A 189 -0.30 18.47 7.15
N LEU A 190 0.24 19.00 8.26
CA LEU A 190 -0.53 19.74 9.26
C LEU A 190 -0.89 21.15 8.77
N GLU A 191 0.02 21.86 8.08
CA GLU A 191 -0.25 23.17 7.49
C GLU A 191 -1.38 23.09 6.45
N GLU A 192 -1.38 22.05 5.61
CA GLU A 192 -2.43 21.81 4.63
C GLU A 192 -3.77 21.46 5.29
N ALA A 193 -3.75 20.67 6.37
CA ALA A 193 -4.95 20.35 7.14
C ALA A 193 -5.56 21.61 7.77
N ASP A 194 -4.74 22.48 8.36
CA ASP A 194 -5.17 23.75 8.96
C ASP A 194 -5.70 24.75 7.92
N SER A 195 -5.19 24.68 6.68
CA SER A 195 -5.62 25.50 5.54
C SER A 195 -6.90 24.99 4.86
N GLY A 196 -7.43 23.84 5.29
CA GLY A 196 -8.70 23.28 4.82
C GLY A 196 -8.56 22.17 3.76
N GLY A 197 -7.38 21.59 3.56
CA GLY A 197 -7.18 20.42 2.72
C GLY A 197 -7.39 20.68 1.22
N GLY A 198 -6.86 21.78 0.70
CA GLY A 198 -6.88 22.08 -0.74
C GLY A 198 -6.07 21.08 -1.57
N SER A 199 -5.02 20.50 -1.00
CA SER A 199 -4.04 19.66 -1.70
C SER A 199 -4.15 18.15 -1.44
N VAL A 200 -5.33 17.69 -1.04
CA VAL A 200 -5.59 16.26 -0.80
C VAL A 200 -5.27 15.42 -2.04
N ALA A 201 -4.53 14.33 -1.83
CA ALA A 201 -4.21 13.37 -2.88
C ALA A 201 -5.48 12.76 -3.48
N LYS A 202 -5.48 12.63 -4.80
CA LYS A 202 -6.62 12.07 -5.53
C LYS A 202 -6.47 10.56 -5.63
N SER A 203 -7.53 9.84 -5.28
CA SER A 203 -7.61 8.41 -5.57
C SER A 203 -7.41 8.18 -7.07
N ALA A 204 -6.52 7.24 -7.43
CA ALA A 204 -6.34 6.87 -8.82
C ALA A 204 -7.69 6.42 -9.40
N PRO A 205 -8.05 6.85 -10.63
CA PRO A 205 -9.31 6.43 -11.21
C PRO A 205 -9.37 4.90 -11.26
N PRO A 206 -10.54 4.29 -10.98
CA PRO A 206 -10.67 2.84 -10.99
C PRO A 206 -10.19 2.30 -12.33
N ASP A 207 -9.38 1.24 -12.30
CA ASP A 207 -8.85 0.67 -13.53
C ASP A 207 -10.01 0.12 -14.40
N ARG A 208 -9.75 -0.12 -15.68
CA ARG A 208 -10.80 -0.58 -16.61
C ARG A 208 -11.47 -1.89 -16.19
N ARG A 209 -10.82 -2.76 -15.40
CA ARG A 209 -11.44 -3.99 -14.85
C ARG A 209 -12.40 -3.62 -13.74
N THR A 210 -11.98 -2.78 -12.80
CA THR A 210 -12.83 -2.27 -11.73
C THR A 210 -14.05 -1.54 -12.31
N GLN A 211 -13.88 -0.72 -13.34
CA GLN A 211 -15.02 -0.08 -14.03
C GLN A 211 -16.00 -1.09 -14.63
N ILE A 212 -15.52 -2.19 -15.23
CA ILE A 212 -16.39 -3.27 -15.72
C ILE A 212 -17.11 -3.94 -14.55
N ALA A 213 -16.39 -4.23 -13.46
CA ALA A 213 -16.95 -4.85 -12.27
C ALA A 213 -18.06 -3.99 -11.64
N LEU A 214 -17.81 -2.68 -11.46
CA LEU A 214 -18.81 -1.72 -10.97
C LEU A 214 -20.04 -1.65 -11.88
N GLY A 215 -19.84 -1.75 -13.21
CA GLY A 215 -20.94 -1.80 -14.17
C GLY A 215 -21.80 -3.06 -14.09
N LEU A 216 -21.31 -4.15 -13.49
CA LEU A 216 -22.08 -5.39 -13.28
C LEU A 216 -22.96 -5.35 -12.04
N ILE A 217 -22.66 -4.49 -11.06
CA ILE A 217 -23.38 -4.48 -9.77
C ILE A 217 -24.89 -4.30 -9.94
N PRO A 218 -25.40 -3.38 -10.78
CA PRO A 218 -26.84 -3.24 -10.99
C PRO A 218 -27.51 -4.50 -11.57
N GLU A 219 -26.76 -5.34 -12.30
CA GLU A 219 -27.28 -6.58 -12.87
C GLU A 219 -27.44 -7.69 -11.84
N LEU A 220 -26.73 -7.62 -10.71
CA LEU A 220 -26.81 -8.63 -9.65
C LEU A 220 -28.13 -8.60 -8.89
N GLN A 221 -28.93 -7.53 -9.00
CA GLN A 221 -30.26 -7.38 -8.40
C GLN A 221 -30.32 -7.80 -6.93
N LEU A 222 -29.33 -7.38 -6.13
CA LEU A 222 -29.23 -7.75 -4.73
C LEU A 222 -30.16 -6.87 -3.88
N ASP A 223 -31.29 -7.46 -3.49
CA ASP A 223 -32.26 -6.83 -2.57
C ASP A 223 -31.69 -6.61 -1.16
N HIS A 224 -30.75 -7.46 -0.75
CA HIS A 224 -30.07 -7.44 0.54
C HIS A 224 -28.56 -7.59 0.37
N PRO A 225 -27.74 -7.13 1.32
CA PRO A 225 -26.32 -7.47 1.32
C PRO A 225 -26.16 -9.00 1.22
N PRO A 226 -25.29 -9.49 0.33
CA PRO A 226 -24.84 -10.88 0.38
C PRO A 226 -24.35 -11.21 1.79
N ALA A 227 -24.61 -12.43 2.26
CA ALA A 227 -24.18 -12.84 3.61
C ALA A 227 -22.66 -12.67 3.82
N HIS A 228 -21.89 -12.85 2.75
CA HIS A 228 -20.45 -12.61 2.67
C HIS A 228 -20.04 -12.37 1.22
N VAL A 229 -18.82 -11.88 0.99
CA VAL A 229 -18.29 -11.57 -0.35
C VAL A 229 -18.45 -12.75 -1.33
N GLU A 230 -18.10 -13.98 -0.94
CA GLU A 230 -18.22 -15.14 -1.85
C GLU A 230 -19.67 -15.53 -2.20
N ALA A 231 -20.68 -15.08 -1.45
CA ALA A 231 -22.07 -15.45 -1.72
C ALA A 231 -22.55 -14.84 -3.05
N ALA A 232 -22.09 -13.63 -3.39
CA ALA A 232 -22.38 -12.98 -4.67
C ALA A 232 -21.45 -13.43 -5.81
N LEU A 233 -20.38 -14.18 -5.51
CA LEU A 233 -19.35 -14.52 -6.50
C LEU A 233 -19.85 -15.45 -7.60
N GLY A 234 -20.78 -16.36 -7.28
CA GLY A 234 -21.39 -17.25 -8.26
C GLY A 234 -22.13 -16.48 -9.35
N ASP A 235 -23.01 -15.58 -8.93
CA ASP A 235 -23.82 -14.74 -9.82
C ASP A 235 -22.93 -13.72 -10.55
N ALA A 236 -21.99 -13.08 -9.86
CA ALA A 236 -21.02 -12.17 -10.48
C ALA A 236 -20.19 -12.85 -11.57
N ARG A 237 -19.77 -14.11 -11.38
CA ARG A 237 -19.07 -14.90 -12.42
C ARG A 237 -19.97 -15.17 -13.62
N HIS A 238 -21.24 -15.47 -13.37
CA HIS A 238 -22.20 -15.73 -14.43
C HIS A 238 -22.43 -14.50 -15.32
N HIS A 239 -22.61 -13.32 -14.70
CA HIS A 239 -22.76 -12.05 -15.40
C HIS A 239 -21.47 -11.60 -16.09
N ALA A 240 -20.33 -11.68 -15.39
CA ALA A 240 -19.03 -11.36 -15.96
C ALA A 240 -18.70 -12.20 -17.20
N ALA A 241 -19.04 -13.50 -17.20
CA ALA A 241 -18.82 -14.38 -18.34
C ALA A 241 -19.66 -14.01 -19.58
N ARG A 242 -20.80 -13.33 -19.40
CA ARG A 242 -21.68 -12.86 -20.48
C ARG A 242 -21.41 -11.41 -20.89
N SER A 243 -20.64 -10.67 -20.09
CA SER A 243 -20.30 -9.28 -20.38
C SER A 243 -19.49 -9.16 -21.66
N GLY A 244 -20.03 -8.41 -22.64
CA GLY A 244 -19.33 -8.11 -23.89
C GLY A 244 -17.98 -7.43 -23.66
N ALA A 245 -17.83 -6.64 -22.59
CA ALA A 245 -16.58 -5.99 -22.22
C ALA A 245 -15.50 -6.99 -21.78
N VAL A 246 -15.89 -8.03 -21.01
CA VAL A 246 -14.98 -9.12 -20.59
C VAL A 246 -14.55 -9.96 -21.79
N ILE A 247 -15.50 -10.32 -22.66
CA ILE A 247 -15.23 -11.06 -23.90
C ILE A 247 -14.26 -10.28 -24.80
N TRP A 248 -14.53 -9.00 -25.07
CA TRP A 248 -13.67 -8.16 -25.89
C TRP A 248 -12.25 -8.01 -25.33
N ARG A 249 -12.13 -7.81 -24.01
CA ARG A 249 -10.82 -7.71 -23.33
C ARG A 249 -10.05 -9.02 -23.35
N THR A 250 -10.76 -10.15 -23.32
CA THR A 250 -10.17 -11.47 -23.46
C THR A 250 -9.62 -11.66 -24.87
N ILE A 251 -10.40 -11.32 -25.91
CA ILE A 251 -9.99 -11.45 -27.31
C ILE A 251 -8.76 -10.56 -27.60
N THR A 252 -8.87 -9.25 -27.39
CA THR A 252 -7.78 -8.28 -27.64
C THR A 252 -6.50 -8.67 -26.93
N GLY A 253 -6.63 -9.05 -25.68
CA GLY A 253 -5.51 -9.48 -24.88
C GLY A 253 -4.90 -10.83 -25.28
N THR A 254 -5.71 -11.78 -25.73
CA THR A 254 -5.22 -13.07 -26.25
C THR A 254 -4.42 -12.83 -27.53
N ILE A 255 -4.92 -11.97 -28.43
CA ILE A 255 -4.21 -11.57 -29.64
C ILE A 255 -2.85 -10.93 -29.31
N LEU A 256 -2.79 -10.04 -28.31
CA LEU A 256 -1.53 -9.41 -27.89
C LEU A 256 -0.52 -10.43 -27.33
N ILE A 257 -0.97 -11.39 -26.51
CA ILE A 257 -0.08 -12.46 -26.01
C ILE A 257 0.40 -13.32 -27.18
N MET A 258 -0.50 -13.72 -28.08
CA MET A 258 -0.12 -14.49 -29.27
C MET A 258 0.92 -13.74 -30.12
N LEU A 259 0.74 -12.44 -30.33
CA LEU A 259 1.71 -11.60 -31.03
C LEU A 259 3.06 -11.58 -30.32
N ALA A 260 3.08 -11.38 -29.00
CA ALA A 260 4.32 -11.39 -28.21
C ALA A 260 5.03 -12.76 -28.27
N VAL A 261 4.29 -13.86 -28.15
CA VAL A 261 4.81 -15.23 -28.30
C VAL A 261 5.39 -15.43 -29.70
N ASN A 262 4.77 -14.87 -30.74
CA ASN A 262 5.28 -14.98 -32.11
C ASN A 262 6.56 -14.15 -32.32
N ILE A 263 6.66 -12.96 -31.72
CA ILE A 263 7.86 -12.10 -31.80
C ILE A 263 9.04 -12.75 -31.07
N ILE A 264 8.83 -13.22 -29.83
CA ILE A 264 9.87 -13.88 -29.03
C ILE A 264 10.22 -15.25 -29.63
N GLY A 265 9.19 -15.97 -30.08
CA GLY A 265 9.28 -17.31 -30.65
C GLY A 265 9.75 -17.35 -32.10
N GLY A 266 10.43 -16.33 -32.63
CA GLY A 266 10.95 -16.32 -34.01
C GLY A 266 11.76 -17.58 -34.39
N GLY A 267 12.34 -18.29 -33.41
CA GLY A 267 12.96 -19.61 -33.60
C GLY A 267 11.97 -20.76 -33.89
N ILE A 268 10.76 -20.74 -33.32
CA ILE A 268 9.69 -21.72 -33.59
C ILE A 268 9.20 -21.55 -35.03
N TYR A 269 9.13 -20.32 -35.54
CA TYR A 269 8.83 -20.06 -36.95
C TYR A 269 9.88 -20.67 -37.89
N GLY A 270 11.16 -20.64 -37.53
CA GLY A 270 12.22 -21.34 -38.27
C GLY A 270 12.00 -22.85 -38.38
N LEU A 271 11.46 -23.49 -37.32
CA LEU A 271 11.07 -24.91 -37.35
C LEU A 271 9.82 -25.15 -38.20
N ILE A 272 8.83 -24.27 -38.11
CA ILE A 272 7.57 -24.35 -38.86
C ILE A 272 7.82 -24.16 -40.37
N LEU A 273 8.79 -23.33 -40.76
CA LEU A 273 9.16 -23.09 -42.16
C LEU A 273 9.80 -24.30 -42.86
N ASN A 274 10.30 -25.28 -42.11
CA ASN A 274 10.86 -26.52 -42.66
C ASN A 274 9.79 -27.59 -42.94
N LEU A 275 8.52 -27.33 -42.60
CA LEU A 275 7.40 -28.21 -42.92
C LEU A 275 6.93 -27.98 -44.37
N GLY A 276 6.43 -29.03 -45.02
CA GLY A 276 6.07 -29.00 -46.45
C GLY A 276 4.96 -28.00 -46.84
N ASP A 277 4.20 -27.48 -45.87
CA ASP A 277 3.23 -26.39 -46.07
C ASP A 277 3.29 -25.40 -44.88
N PRO A 278 4.14 -24.36 -44.97
CA PRO A 278 4.43 -23.47 -43.85
C PRO A 278 3.20 -22.64 -43.43
N LEU A 279 2.30 -22.35 -44.36
CA LEU A 279 1.09 -21.57 -44.08
C LEU A 279 0.11 -22.39 -43.23
N LYS A 280 -0.15 -23.65 -43.62
CA LYS A 280 -0.99 -24.55 -42.81
C LYS A 280 -0.40 -24.79 -41.44
N ALA A 281 0.91 -25.05 -41.34
CA ALA A 281 1.56 -25.30 -40.06
C ALA A 281 1.50 -24.07 -39.13
N THR A 282 1.67 -22.86 -39.68
CA THR A 282 1.49 -21.61 -38.93
C THR A 282 0.06 -21.46 -38.42
N LEU A 283 -0.96 -21.69 -39.26
CA LEU A 283 -2.36 -21.61 -38.86
C LEU A 283 -2.71 -22.61 -37.74
N ILE A 284 -2.23 -23.85 -37.85
CA ILE A 284 -2.43 -24.88 -36.82
C ILE A 284 -1.78 -24.42 -35.49
N TYR A 285 -0.55 -23.92 -35.54
CA TYR A 285 0.14 -23.41 -34.36
C TYR A 285 -0.62 -22.24 -33.70
N GLN A 286 -1.09 -21.27 -34.49
CA GLN A 286 -1.90 -20.16 -33.96
C GLN A 286 -3.22 -20.65 -33.35
N LEU A 287 -3.86 -21.64 -33.96
CA LEU A 287 -5.09 -22.23 -33.41
C LEU A 287 -4.83 -22.93 -32.07
N ILE A 288 -3.72 -23.67 -31.96
CA ILE A 288 -3.32 -24.32 -30.69
C ILE A 288 -3.07 -23.26 -29.61
N LEU A 289 -2.30 -22.22 -29.91
CA LEU A 289 -2.06 -21.11 -28.97
C LEU A 289 -3.37 -20.45 -28.55
N LEU A 290 -4.30 -20.19 -29.49
CA LEU A 290 -5.60 -19.61 -29.20
C LEU A 290 -6.41 -20.50 -28.24
N VAL A 291 -6.48 -21.80 -28.52
CA VAL A 291 -7.22 -22.78 -27.69
C VAL A 291 -6.65 -22.88 -26.27
N ILE A 292 -5.35 -22.68 -26.08
CA ILE A 292 -4.71 -22.74 -24.76
C ILE A 292 -4.84 -21.40 -24.01
N ILE A 293 -4.48 -20.29 -24.68
CA ILE A 293 -4.37 -18.98 -24.03
C ILE A 293 -5.75 -18.37 -23.78
N ALA A 294 -6.69 -18.48 -24.71
CA ALA A 294 -8.00 -17.85 -24.60
C ALA A 294 -8.79 -18.29 -23.35
N PRO A 295 -8.99 -19.58 -23.05
CA PRO A 295 -9.78 -19.99 -21.88
C PRO A 295 -9.08 -19.66 -20.56
N LEU A 296 -7.75 -19.75 -20.48
CA LEU A 296 -7.00 -19.38 -19.27
C LEU A 296 -7.14 -17.88 -18.99
N ARG A 297 -6.98 -17.05 -20.04
CA ARG A 297 -7.16 -15.60 -19.93
C ARG A 297 -8.61 -15.24 -19.63
N PHE A 298 -9.57 -15.87 -20.29
CA PHE A 298 -11.00 -15.66 -20.06
C PHE A 298 -11.36 -15.95 -18.61
N ARG A 299 -10.94 -17.11 -18.08
CA ARG A 299 -11.16 -17.51 -16.69
C ARG A 299 -10.50 -16.53 -15.71
N SER A 300 -9.26 -16.12 -15.97
CA SER A 300 -8.55 -15.14 -15.13
C SER A 300 -9.26 -13.78 -15.09
N ILE A 301 -9.62 -13.22 -16.26
CA ILE A 301 -10.31 -11.92 -16.32
C ILE A 301 -11.70 -12.01 -15.69
N THR A 302 -12.45 -13.06 -16.01
CA THR A 302 -13.81 -13.28 -15.46
C THR A 302 -13.75 -13.40 -13.95
N ASN A 303 -12.83 -14.19 -13.40
CA ASN A 303 -12.67 -14.35 -11.95
C ASN A 303 -12.30 -13.02 -11.29
N ASN A 304 -11.36 -12.27 -11.84
CA ASN A 304 -10.95 -10.99 -11.24
C ASN A 304 -12.10 -9.97 -11.26
N VAL A 305 -12.80 -9.83 -12.40
CA VAL A 305 -13.95 -8.93 -12.52
C VAL A 305 -15.08 -9.36 -11.57
N ALA A 306 -15.35 -10.66 -11.47
CA ALA A 306 -16.38 -11.19 -10.60
C ALA A 306 -16.05 -11.01 -9.12
N THR A 307 -14.79 -11.23 -8.71
CA THR A 307 -14.33 -10.99 -7.33
C THR A 307 -14.51 -9.52 -6.96
N THR A 308 -14.01 -8.60 -7.78
CA THR A 308 -14.19 -7.16 -7.54
C THR A 308 -15.68 -6.78 -7.51
N ALA A 309 -16.49 -7.28 -8.44
CA ALA A 309 -17.92 -6.98 -8.46
C ALA A 309 -18.64 -7.52 -7.22
N SER A 310 -18.30 -8.73 -6.76
CA SER A 310 -18.89 -9.32 -5.56
C SER A 310 -18.51 -8.58 -4.28
N GLU A 311 -17.27 -8.08 -4.20
CA GLU A 311 -16.78 -7.31 -3.06
C GLU A 311 -17.47 -5.94 -2.98
N GLU A 312 -17.50 -5.20 -4.10
CA GLU A 312 -18.19 -3.91 -4.18
C GLU A 312 -19.71 -4.06 -3.94
N ALA A 313 -20.33 -5.10 -4.48
CA ALA A 313 -21.74 -5.39 -4.27
C ALA A 313 -22.04 -5.72 -2.79
N PHE A 314 -21.12 -6.41 -2.11
CA PHE A 314 -21.21 -6.67 -0.67
C PHE A 314 -21.17 -5.37 0.12
N TYR A 315 -20.16 -4.52 -0.08
CA TYR A 315 -20.03 -3.26 0.66
C TYR A 315 -21.17 -2.28 0.37
N GLN A 316 -21.59 -2.11 -0.88
CA GLN A 316 -22.76 -1.29 -1.21
C GLN A 316 -24.06 -1.85 -0.61
N GLY A 317 -24.16 -3.17 -0.45
CA GLY A 317 -25.26 -3.80 0.26
C GLY A 317 -25.23 -3.51 1.76
N TYR A 318 -24.04 -3.59 2.37
CA TYR A 318 -23.81 -3.29 3.78
C TYR A 318 -24.12 -1.82 4.08
N GLU A 319 -23.61 -0.90 3.25
CA GLU A 319 -23.91 0.54 3.34
C GLU A 319 -25.41 0.81 3.33
N ARG A 320 -26.15 0.25 2.38
CA ARG A 320 -27.62 0.40 2.30
C ARG A 320 -28.35 -0.19 3.51
N ALA A 321 -27.90 -1.34 4.02
CA ALA A 321 -28.55 -2.02 5.13
C ALA A 321 -28.37 -1.26 6.46
N HIS A 322 -27.29 -0.49 6.59
CA HIS A 322 -26.94 0.24 7.82
C HIS A 322 -27.04 1.77 7.68
N ASP A 323 -27.64 2.27 6.58
CA ASP A 323 -27.75 3.71 6.26
C ASP A 323 -26.40 4.44 6.32
N LEU A 324 -25.36 3.79 5.78
CA LEU A 324 -24.00 4.32 5.71
C LEU A 324 -23.74 4.92 4.32
N ARG A 325 -22.81 5.87 4.28
CA ARG A 325 -22.37 6.56 3.07
C ARG A 325 -20.88 6.32 2.84
N GLU A 326 -20.51 5.87 1.65
CA GLU A 326 -19.10 5.79 1.26
C GLU A 326 -18.46 7.19 1.23
N VAL A 327 -17.24 7.29 1.78
CA VAL A 327 -16.41 8.50 1.79
C VAL A 327 -15.10 8.20 1.08
N ASP A 328 -14.59 9.17 0.31
CA ASP A 328 -13.27 9.03 -0.33
C ASP A 328 -12.19 8.81 0.74
N PRO A 329 -11.45 7.69 0.70
CA PRO A 329 -10.51 7.32 1.76
C PRO A 329 -9.39 8.34 1.98
N LEU A 330 -8.86 8.95 0.92
CA LEU A 330 -7.75 9.91 1.03
C LEU A 330 -8.22 11.24 1.61
N ARG A 331 -9.39 11.71 1.17
CA ARG A 331 -10.04 12.86 1.80
C ARG A 331 -10.34 12.62 3.28
N PHE A 332 -10.88 11.44 3.62
CA PHE A 332 -11.09 11.07 5.01
C PHE A 332 -9.78 11.13 5.81
N ALA A 333 -8.68 10.61 5.26
CA ALA A 333 -7.37 10.63 5.91
C ALA A 333 -6.84 12.05 6.14
N ALA A 334 -7.05 12.97 5.19
CA ALA A 334 -6.68 14.38 5.34
C ALA A 334 -7.56 15.13 6.35
N GLU A 335 -8.86 14.84 6.40
CA GLU A 335 -9.78 15.44 7.39
C GLU A 335 -9.53 14.92 8.82
N HIS A 336 -8.86 13.77 8.94
CA HIS A 336 -8.53 13.10 10.21
C HIS A 336 -7.02 12.98 10.45
N THR A 337 -6.23 13.91 9.92
CA THR A 337 -4.77 13.98 10.07
C THR A 337 -4.32 13.90 11.53
N GLU A 338 -5.05 14.55 12.44
CA GLU A 338 -4.74 14.55 13.88
C GLU A 338 -5.15 13.26 14.61
N ALA A 339 -5.94 12.38 13.96
CA ALA A 339 -6.55 11.23 14.63
C ALA A 339 -5.59 10.04 14.79
N ASN A 340 -4.34 10.12 14.29
CA ASN A 340 -3.34 9.05 14.36
C ASN A 340 -3.85 7.72 13.76
N LEU A 341 -4.32 7.79 12.51
CA LEU A 341 -4.93 6.65 11.81
C LEU A 341 -4.01 5.41 11.79
N PRO A 342 -4.58 4.20 11.91
CA PRO A 342 -3.80 2.96 12.02
C PRO A 342 -3.02 2.57 10.76
N GLY A 343 -3.43 3.05 9.58
CA GLY A 343 -2.82 2.76 8.29
C GLY A 343 -3.59 3.44 7.16
N LYS A 344 -3.25 3.15 5.90
CA LYS A 344 -3.97 3.73 4.76
C LYS A 344 -5.40 3.21 4.68
N PRO A 345 -6.42 4.08 4.70
CA PRO A 345 -7.79 3.64 4.48
C PRO A 345 -7.97 3.18 3.03
N ILE A 346 -8.53 2.00 2.85
CA ILE A 346 -8.96 1.49 1.54
C ILE A 346 -10.45 1.70 1.31
N ARG A 347 -11.23 1.74 2.40
CA ARG A 347 -12.68 1.94 2.40
C ARG A 347 -13.08 2.66 3.67
N VAL A 348 -13.95 3.65 3.53
CA VAL A 348 -14.47 4.44 4.64
C VAL A 348 -15.97 4.59 4.46
N MET A 349 -16.72 4.24 5.50
CA MET A 349 -18.17 4.35 5.55
C MET A 349 -18.56 5.29 6.69
N GLU A 350 -19.28 6.36 6.37
CA GLU A 350 -19.81 7.33 7.32
C GLU A 350 -21.24 6.96 7.71
N GLY A 351 -21.58 7.05 9.00
CA GLY A 351 -22.96 6.90 9.45
C GLY A 351 -23.09 6.94 10.97
N LEU A 352 -24.21 6.43 11.48
CA LEU A 352 -24.50 6.39 12.91
C LEU A 352 -24.05 5.05 13.52
N PHE A 353 -23.05 5.11 14.40
CA PHE A 353 -22.55 3.95 15.15
C PHE A 353 -22.88 4.14 16.64
N GLY A 354 -23.76 3.28 17.18
CA GLY A 354 -24.27 3.45 18.55
C GLY A 354 -25.04 4.77 18.74
N GLY A 355 -25.70 5.26 17.68
CA GLY A 355 -26.45 6.52 17.70
C GLY A 355 -25.60 7.79 17.58
N THR A 356 -24.27 7.66 17.41
CA THR A 356 -23.36 8.80 17.22
C THR A 356 -22.76 8.77 15.82
N GLN A 357 -22.63 9.94 15.18
CA GLN A 357 -21.96 10.06 13.90
C GLN A 357 -20.49 9.59 14.00
N GLY A 358 -20.06 8.77 13.07
CA GLY A 358 -18.68 8.30 13.00
C GLY A 358 -18.33 7.70 11.64
N TYR A 359 -17.11 7.19 11.54
CA TYR A 359 -16.56 6.59 10.34
C TYR A 359 -16.02 5.20 10.65
N LEU A 360 -16.51 4.20 9.92
CA LEU A 360 -15.93 2.87 9.87
C LEU A 360 -14.90 2.81 8.76
N MET A 361 -13.65 2.54 9.13
CA MET A 361 -12.50 2.52 8.24
C MET A 361 -11.92 1.10 8.17
N LEU A 362 -11.56 0.68 6.96
CA LEU A 362 -10.84 -0.58 6.69
C LEU A 362 -9.49 -0.25 6.04
N THR A 363 -8.41 -0.93 6.44
CA THR A 363 -7.08 -0.80 5.80
C THR A 363 -6.75 -1.92 4.81
N GLY A 364 -7.58 -2.97 4.74
CA GLY A 364 -7.38 -4.12 3.86
C GLY A 364 -8.65 -4.97 3.67
N ASP A 365 -8.52 -6.09 2.94
CA ASP A 365 -9.64 -7.02 2.69
C ASP A 365 -9.86 -8.04 3.81
N GLY A 366 -9.02 -7.97 4.85
CA GLY A 366 -9.04 -8.81 6.04
C GLY A 366 -8.43 -10.20 5.83
N ARG A 367 -7.76 -10.42 4.69
CA ARG A 367 -7.08 -11.68 4.39
C ARG A 367 -5.58 -11.64 4.71
N GLN A 368 -5.04 -10.44 4.93
CA GLN A 368 -3.62 -10.26 5.19
C GLN A 368 -3.39 -9.87 6.65
N ARG A 369 -2.24 -10.32 7.18
CA ARG A 369 -1.81 -9.88 8.50
C ARG A 369 -1.52 -8.37 8.45
N GLY A 370 -2.06 -7.64 9.42
CA GLY A 370 -1.93 -6.18 9.47
C GLY A 370 -3.08 -5.42 8.81
N ASP A 371 -4.08 -6.12 8.26
CA ASP A 371 -5.36 -5.51 7.93
C ASP A 371 -6.08 -5.13 9.23
N LEU A 372 -6.56 -3.90 9.30
CA LEU A 372 -7.15 -3.29 10.48
C LEU A 372 -8.53 -2.75 10.15
N ILE A 373 -9.41 -2.77 11.16
CA ILE A 373 -10.69 -2.08 11.16
C ILE A 373 -10.70 -1.07 12.30
N ALA A 374 -11.18 0.14 12.00
CA ALA A 374 -11.20 1.23 12.94
C ALA A 374 -12.54 1.96 12.93
N LEU A 375 -12.97 2.41 14.11
CA LEU A 375 -14.12 3.29 14.27
C LEU A 375 -13.62 4.64 14.78
N VAL A 376 -13.85 5.68 13.99
CA VAL A 376 -13.36 7.04 14.25
C VAL A 376 -14.55 7.95 14.57
N ARG A 377 -14.53 8.59 15.74
CA ARG A 377 -15.54 9.57 16.16
C ARG A 377 -15.00 10.99 16.05
N GLY A 378 -15.52 11.75 15.08
CA GLY A 378 -15.14 13.14 14.84
C GLY A 378 -13.72 13.31 14.27
N PRO A 379 -13.33 14.55 13.90
CA PRO A 379 -12.11 14.82 13.13
C PRO A 379 -10.81 14.50 13.88
N ARG A 380 -10.82 14.48 15.22
CA ARG A 380 -9.64 14.29 16.07
C ARG A 380 -9.65 12.98 16.87
N GLY A 381 -10.60 12.09 16.59
CA GLY A 381 -10.87 10.93 17.44
C GLY A 381 -11.72 11.27 18.67
N PRO A 382 -12.08 10.26 19.49
CA PRO A 382 -11.36 9.01 19.72
C PRO A 382 -11.44 7.99 18.58
N ILE A 383 -10.43 7.11 18.51
CA ILE A 383 -10.39 5.96 17.61
C ILE A 383 -10.35 4.68 18.46
N ALA A 384 -11.15 3.69 18.07
CA ALA A 384 -10.92 2.29 18.44
C ALA A 384 -10.44 1.53 17.19
N THR A 385 -9.52 0.58 17.38
CA THR A 385 -8.92 -0.20 16.29
C THR A 385 -8.77 -1.65 16.71
N THR A 386 -9.00 -2.59 15.79
CA THR A 386 -8.69 -4.01 15.98
C THR A 386 -8.21 -4.63 14.68
N ASP A 387 -7.55 -5.79 14.77
CA ASP A 387 -7.21 -6.61 13.60
C ASP A 387 -8.47 -7.05 12.86
N LEU A 388 -8.48 -6.85 11.54
CA LEU A 388 -9.51 -7.34 10.64
C LEU A 388 -9.14 -8.77 10.23
N ASP A 389 -9.26 -9.72 11.15
CA ASP A 389 -9.02 -11.14 10.87
C ASP A 389 -10.32 -11.81 10.44
N VAL A 390 -10.51 -12.00 9.14
CA VAL A 390 -11.66 -12.74 8.59
C VAL A 390 -11.22 -14.06 7.96
N SER A 391 -11.80 -15.15 8.46
CA SER A 391 -11.62 -16.47 7.83
C SER A 391 -12.36 -16.54 6.49
N ALA A 392 -11.98 -17.49 5.63
CA ALA A 392 -12.81 -17.88 4.48
C ALA A 392 -14.27 -18.11 4.95
N PRO A 393 -15.28 -17.58 4.26
CA PRO A 393 -15.29 -17.06 2.88
C PRO A 393 -14.96 -15.55 2.71
N GLY A 394 -14.32 -14.92 3.69
CA GLY A 394 -13.98 -13.48 3.68
C GLY A 394 -14.94 -12.65 4.53
N VAL A 395 -14.93 -11.33 4.34
CA VAL A 395 -15.75 -10.40 5.12
C VAL A 395 -17.25 -10.72 4.96
N SER A 396 -17.96 -10.73 6.09
CA SER A 396 -19.40 -10.96 6.18
C SER A 396 -20.06 -9.82 6.96
N SER A 397 -21.35 -9.57 6.74
CA SER A 397 -22.06 -8.49 7.46
C SER A 397 -22.04 -8.75 8.96
N ALA A 398 -22.27 -10.00 9.39
CA ALA A 398 -22.24 -10.39 10.79
C ALA A 398 -20.85 -10.18 11.44
N ALA A 399 -19.77 -10.41 10.69
CA ALA A 399 -18.42 -10.14 11.18
C ALA A 399 -18.19 -8.62 11.35
N LEU A 400 -18.57 -7.81 10.36
CA LEU A 400 -18.47 -6.35 10.46
C LEU A 400 -19.28 -5.80 11.63
N ASP A 401 -20.51 -6.29 11.82
CA ASP A 401 -21.35 -5.89 12.96
C ASP A 401 -20.71 -6.24 14.30
N GLY A 402 -20.10 -7.43 14.42
CA GLY A 402 -19.36 -7.84 15.62
C GLY A 402 -18.13 -6.98 15.88
N PHE A 403 -17.38 -6.60 14.84
CA PHE A 403 -16.27 -5.66 14.97
C PHE A 403 -16.77 -4.28 15.41
N VAL A 404 -17.84 -3.77 14.81
CA VAL A 404 -18.44 -2.48 15.18
C VAL A 404 -18.88 -2.48 16.63
N GLU A 405 -19.54 -3.54 17.12
CA GLU A 405 -19.94 -3.68 18.52
C GLU A 405 -18.74 -3.64 19.47
N THR A 406 -17.68 -4.37 19.13
CA THR A 406 -16.42 -4.39 19.92
C THR A 406 -15.77 -3.01 19.95
N LEU A 407 -15.66 -2.37 18.80
CA LEU A 407 -15.06 -1.04 18.66
C LEU A 407 -15.88 0.03 19.38
N LEU A 408 -17.21 -0.08 19.40
CA LEU A 408 -18.09 0.81 20.16
C LEU A 408 -17.86 0.67 21.67
N LEU A 409 -17.75 -0.56 22.17
CA LEU A 409 -17.44 -0.83 23.57
C LEU A 409 -16.06 -0.25 23.96
N ASP A 410 -15.07 -0.40 23.09
CA ASP A 410 -13.74 0.18 23.30
C ASP A 410 -13.80 1.71 23.36
N LEU A 411 -14.55 2.36 22.46
CA LEU A 411 -14.73 3.81 22.48
C LEU A 411 -15.48 4.31 23.73
N GLU A 412 -16.40 3.53 24.28
CA GLU A 412 -17.15 3.88 25.49
C GLU A 412 -16.33 3.68 26.77
N THR A 413 -15.39 2.72 26.75
CA THR A 413 -14.51 2.43 27.89
C THR A 413 -13.24 3.27 27.90
N GLN A 414 -12.86 3.89 26.78
CA GLN A 414 -11.75 4.83 26.73
C GLN A 414 -12.02 6.00 27.70
N PRO A 415 -11.09 6.29 28.63
CA PRO A 415 -11.26 7.38 29.57
C PRO A 415 -11.41 8.69 28.78
N THR A 416 -12.57 9.35 28.94
CA THR A 416 -12.96 10.60 28.27
C THR A 416 -12.06 11.80 28.62
N GLY A 417 -10.93 11.55 29.31
CA GLY A 417 -10.26 12.48 30.20
C GLY A 417 -8.74 12.51 30.09
N VAL A 418 -8.16 12.20 28.94
CA VAL A 418 -6.82 12.71 28.61
C VAL A 418 -6.91 13.40 27.25
N ARG A 419 -7.50 14.61 27.23
CA ARG A 419 -7.09 15.62 26.24
C ARG A 419 -5.56 15.63 26.29
N ALA A 420 -4.90 15.32 25.19
CA ALA A 420 -3.46 15.37 25.08
C ALA A 420 -2.97 16.75 25.55
N ALA A 421 -2.55 16.83 26.81
CA ALA A 421 -1.86 17.97 27.37
C ALA A 421 -0.42 17.85 26.88
N GLY A 422 -0.17 18.30 25.64
CA GLY A 422 1.11 18.04 24.99
C GLY A 422 1.29 18.68 23.62
N SER A 423 0.81 19.91 23.42
CA SER A 423 1.34 20.80 22.39
C SER A 423 1.20 22.25 22.89
N ALA A 424 2.25 22.72 23.55
CA ALA A 424 2.50 24.12 23.85
C ALA A 424 3.88 24.48 23.29
#